data_AF-A0A8T4J350-F1
#
_entry.id   AF-A0A8T4J350-F1
#
_cell.length_a   1.000
_cell.length_b   1.000
_cell.length_c   1.000
_cell.angle_alpha   90.00
_cell.angle_beta   90.00
_cell.angle_gamma   90.00
#
_symmetry.space_group_name_H-M   'P 1'
#
loop_
_entity.id
_entity.type
_entity.pdbx_description
1 polymer ?
#
loop_
_entity_poly.entity_id
_entity_poly.type
_entity_poly.pdbx_seq_one_letter_code
_entity_poly.pdbx_strand_id
1 'polypeptide(L)'
;LNPEVIRVWEDGTRGLLVHDGYGQSETVNVLANFRCLPVRSGSMGKPVPGFDVAVVDDEGTQVPAGEAGDVAIQVEPDRPLGLFAGY
;
A
#
# COMPACT_ATOMS: atom_id res chain seq x y z
N LEU A 1 8.19 -5.97 -1.62
CA LEU A 1 8.83 -7.06 -2.40
C LEU A 1 10.27 -7.31 -1.92
N ASN A 2 10.80 -8.55 -2.04
CA ASN A 2 12.20 -8.87 -1.64
C ASN A 2 13.20 -7.96 -2.41
N PRO A 3 14.07 -7.20 -1.72
CA PRO A 3 15.03 -6.30 -2.37
C PRO A 3 15.94 -6.97 -3.40
N GLU A 4 16.30 -8.23 -3.19
CA GLU A 4 17.14 -9.00 -4.14
C GLU A 4 16.44 -9.17 -5.48
N VAL A 5 15.14 -9.52 -5.46
CA VAL A 5 14.35 -9.72 -6.68
C VAL A 5 14.23 -8.42 -7.47
N ILE A 6 14.00 -7.29 -6.78
CA ILE A 6 13.95 -5.96 -7.41
C ILE A 6 15.27 -5.66 -8.12
N ARG A 7 16.39 -5.89 -7.43
CA ARG A 7 17.73 -5.62 -7.97
C ARG A 7 18.03 -6.48 -9.20
N VAL A 8 17.79 -7.79 -9.11
CA VAL A 8 18.03 -8.71 -10.24
C VAL A 8 17.19 -8.33 -11.45
N TRP A 9 15.95 -7.89 -11.23
CA TRP A 9 15.08 -7.38 -12.29
C TRP A 9 15.62 -6.11 -12.93
N GLU A 10 16.01 -5.13 -12.12
CA GLU A 10 16.54 -3.85 -12.61
C GLU A 10 17.83 -4.06 -13.43
N ASP A 11 18.75 -4.89 -12.92
CA ASP A 11 19.99 -5.27 -13.61
C ASP A 11 19.69 -5.97 -14.95
N GLY A 12 18.78 -6.95 -14.96
CA GLY A 12 18.43 -7.73 -16.15
C GLY A 12 17.66 -6.94 -17.22
N THR A 13 16.90 -5.93 -16.82
CA THR A 13 16.11 -5.08 -17.72
C THR A 13 16.81 -3.80 -18.13
N ARG A 14 18.04 -3.58 -17.64
CA ARG A 14 18.84 -2.36 -17.87
C ARG A 14 18.14 -1.10 -17.35
N GLY A 15 17.61 -1.19 -16.13
CA GLY A 15 17.12 -0.03 -15.37
C GLY A 15 15.59 0.10 -15.28
N LEU A 16 14.80 -0.94 -15.56
CA LEU A 16 13.36 -0.88 -15.28
C LEU A 16 13.11 -1.13 -13.79
N LEU A 17 12.49 -0.15 -13.14
CA LEU A 17 12.10 -0.25 -11.74
C LEU A 17 10.80 -1.04 -11.59
N VAL A 18 10.74 -1.87 -10.55
CA VAL A 18 9.50 -2.57 -10.15
C VAL A 18 8.65 -1.63 -9.30
N HIS A 19 7.38 -1.52 -9.67
CA HIS A 19 6.36 -0.78 -8.95
C HIS A 19 5.35 -1.78 -8.38
N ASP A 20 5.58 -2.25 -7.14
CA ASP A 20 4.65 -3.13 -6.45
C ASP A 20 3.46 -2.36 -5.86
N GLY A 21 2.38 -3.10 -5.64
CA GLY A 21 1.17 -2.62 -5.00
C GLY A 21 0.59 -3.70 -4.09
N TYR A 22 -0.20 -3.26 -3.12
CA TYR A 22 -0.80 -4.08 -2.08
C TYR A 22 -2.31 -3.87 -2.06
N GLY A 23 -3.02 -4.98 -1.91
CA GLY A 23 -4.48 -5.08 -1.90
C GLY A 23 -4.90 -6.48 -1.46
N GLN A 24 -6.20 -6.70 -1.34
CA GLN A 24 -6.81 -7.96 -0.91
C GLN A 24 -8.01 -8.29 -1.80
N SER A 25 -8.59 -9.48 -1.68
CA SER A 25 -9.76 -9.89 -2.47
C SER A 25 -10.99 -8.99 -2.23
N GLU A 26 -11.07 -8.44 -1.03
CA GLU A 26 -12.11 -7.57 -0.50
C GLU A 26 -11.94 -6.12 -0.96
N THR A 27 -10.78 -5.80 -1.54
CA THR A 27 -10.38 -4.46 -1.95
C THR A 27 -9.86 -4.46 -3.39
N VAL A 28 -9.36 -3.32 -3.84
CA VAL A 28 -8.53 -3.21 -5.04
C VAL A 28 -7.07 -3.03 -4.61
N ASN A 29 -6.22 -2.49 -5.48
CA ASN A 29 -4.93 -1.97 -5.03
C ASN A 29 -5.16 -0.73 -4.15
N VAL A 30 -4.71 -0.77 -2.90
CA VAL A 30 -4.92 0.29 -1.89
C VAL A 30 -3.64 0.99 -1.47
N LEU A 31 -2.47 0.37 -1.65
CA LEU A 31 -1.16 0.97 -1.46
C LEU A 31 -0.27 0.65 -2.66
N ALA A 32 0.38 1.65 -3.25
CA ALA A 32 1.22 1.42 -4.42
C ALA A 32 2.47 2.31 -4.47
N ASN A 33 3.51 1.78 -5.12
CA ASN A 33 4.66 2.55 -5.56
C ASN A 33 4.39 3.19 -6.94
N PHE A 34 4.11 4.49 -6.98
CA PHE A 34 3.74 5.20 -8.21
C PHE A 34 4.95 5.63 -9.04
N ARG A 35 4.81 5.61 -10.38
CA ARG A 35 5.86 6.10 -11.30
C ARG A 35 6.25 7.57 -11.12
N CYS A 36 5.33 8.39 -10.62
CA CYS A 36 5.57 9.81 -10.37
C CYS A 36 6.22 10.10 -9.00
N LEU A 37 6.50 9.07 -8.19
CA LEU A 37 7.11 9.21 -6.87
C LEU A 37 8.38 8.35 -6.77
N PRO A 38 9.36 8.75 -5.95
CA PRO A 38 10.51 7.90 -5.67
C PRO A 38 10.08 6.58 -5.00
N VAL A 39 10.60 5.46 -5.52
CA VAL A 39 10.36 4.13 -4.93
C VAL A 39 11.30 3.95 -3.73
N ARG A 40 10.76 3.56 -2.57
CA ARG A 40 11.54 3.19 -1.39
C ARG A 40 11.56 1.67 -1.24
N SER A 41 12.73 1.06 -1.39
CA SER A 41 12.89 -0.39 -1.21
C SER A 41 12.37 -0.85 0.16
N GLY A 42 11.60 -1.93 0.15
CA GLY A 42 10.93 -2.48 1.35
C GLY A 42 9.64 -1.77 1.75
N SER A 43 9.25 -0.67 1.11
CA SER A 43 7.97 0.02 1.36
C SER A 43 6.87 -0.47 0.43
N MET A 44 5.64 -0.58 0.94
CA MET A 44 4.43 -0.82 0.13
C MET A 44 3.98 0.42 -0.67
N GLY A 45 4.69 1.55 -0.52
CA GLY A 45 4.39 2.79 -1.22
C GLY A 45 3.42 3.70 -0.46
N LYS A 46 2.48 4.30 -1.18
CA LYS A 46 1.54 5.30 -0.67
C LYS A 46 0.08 4.88 -0.95
N PRO A 47 -0.89 5.42 -0.18
CA PRO A 47 -2.31 5.18 -0.44
C PRO A 47 -2.69 5.51 -1.89
N VAL A 48 -3.48 4.63 -2.49
CA VAL A 48 -4.07 4.88 -3.79
C VAL A 48 -5.13 5.98 -3.66
N PRO A 49 -5.17 6.97 -4.58
CA PRO A 49 -6.15 8.05 -4.50
C PRO A 49 -7.58 7.53 -4.33
N GLY A 50 -8.30 8.10 -3.37
CA GLY A 50 -9.66 7.69 -3.00
C GLY A 50 -9.74 6.76 -1.79
N PHE A 51 -8.61 6.21 -1.32
CA PHE A 51 -8.54 5.47 -0.06
C PHE A 51 -7.83 6.32 1.00
N ASP A 52 -8.51 6.53 2.11
CA ASP A 52 -7.87 7.03 3.33
C ASP A 52 -7.39 5.82 4.14
N VAL A 53 -6.07 5.70 4.27
CA VAL A 53 -5.39 4.53 4.85
C VAL A 53 -4.54 5.00 6.02
N ALA A 54 -4.73 4.36 7.17
CA ALA A 54 -3.99 4.61 8.39
C ALA A 54 -3.36 3.32 8.93
N VAL A 55 -2.38 3.48 9.82
CA VAL A 55 -1.95 2.40 10.71
C VAL A 55 -2.65 2.64 12.04
N VAL A 56 -3.34 1.64 12.56
CA VAL A 56 -4.14 1.72 13.79
C VAL A 56 -3.71 0.69 14.82
N ASP A 57 -4.00 0.95 16.09
CA ASP A 57 -3.88 -0.03 17.17
C ASP A 57 -5.11 -0.96 17.25
N ASP A 58 -5.11 -1.85 18.23
CA ASP A 58 -6.19 -2.82 18.48
C ASP A 58 -7.55 -2.15 18.81
N GLU A 59 -7.54 -0.88 19.21
CA GLU A 59 -8.75 -0.09 19.48
C GLU A 59 -9.23 0.69 18.24
N GLY A 60 -8.53 0.58 17.11
CA GLY A 60 -8.83 1.30 15.88
C GLY A 60 -8.35 2.75 15.88
N THR A 61 -7.49 3.14 16.82
CA THR A 61 -6.94 4.49 16.91
C THR A 61 -5.66 4.60 16.09
N GLN A 62 -5.53 5.67 15.30
CA GLN A 62 -4.34 5.88 14.47
C GLN A 62 -3.08 6.04 15.34
N VAL A 63 -2.05 5.25 15.02
CA VAL A 63 -0.75 5.31 15.71
C VAL A 63 0.23 6.28 15.02
N PRO A 64 1.20 6.84 15.76
CA PRO A 64 2.27 7.67 15.20
C PRO A 64 3.16 6.94 14.20
N ALA A 65 3.85 7.71 13.35
CA ALA A 65 4.81 7.17 12.40
C ALA A 65 5.97 6.45 13.11
N GLY A 66 6.25 5.21 12.68
CA GLY A 66 7.31 4.38 13.25
C GLY A 66 6.83 3.37 14.29
N GLU A 67 5.57 3.45 14.69
CA GLU A 67 4.90 2.45 15.50
C GLU A 67 4.23 1.38 14.62
N ALA A 68 4.23 0.14 15.10
CA ALA A 68 3.59 -0.97 14.42
C ALA A 68 2.10 -1.04 14.80
N GLY A 69 1.27 -1.42 13.83
CA GLY A 69 -0.16 -1.60 13.99
C GLY A 69 -0.76 -2.19 12.72
N ASP A 70 -2.08 -2.18 12.62
CA ASP A 70 -2.83 -2.74 11.50
C ASP A 70 -3.11 -1.69 10.43
N VAL A 71 -3.05 -2.10 9.16
CA VAL A 71 -3.43 -1.24 8.03
C VAL A 71 -4.95 -1.20 7.95
N ALA A 72 -5.53 -0.02 8.18
CA ALA A 72 -6.97 0.20 8.14
C ALA A 72 -7.37 1.18 7.04
N ILE A 73 -8.58 1.01 6.51
CA ILE A 73 -9.20 1.91 5.52
C ILE A 73 -10.40 2.59 6.20
N GLN A 74 -10.46 3.92 6.15
CA GLN A 74 -11.63 4.65 6.63
C GLN A 74 -12.84 4.35 5.72
N VAL A 75 -13.93 3.85 6.30
CA VAL A 75 -15.16 3.49 5.56
C VAL A 75 -16.37 4.36 5.90
N GLU A 76 -16.24 5.25 6.88
CA GLU A 76 -17.27 6.19 7.32
C GLU A 76 -16.70 7.62 7.39
N PRO A 77 -17.50 8.67 7.17
CA PRO A 77 -18.90 8.61 6.75
C PRO A 77 -19.07 8.14 5.29
N ASP A 78 -18.02 8.24 4.49
CA ASP A 78 -18.04 7.92 3.06
C ASP A 78 -17.31 6.61 2.79
N ARG A 79 -18.03 5.59 2.30
CA ARG A 79 -17.43 4.31 1.92
C ARG A 79 -16.69 4.46 0.58
N PRO A 80 -15.38 4.16 0.51
CA PRO A 80 -14.63 4.32 -0.72
C PRO A 80 -15.05 3.30 -1.79
N LEU A 81 -14.98 3.72 -3.06
CA LEU A 81 -15.24 2.85 -4.20
C LEU A 81 -14.16 1.78 -4.33
N GLY A 82 -14.55 0.56 -4.68
CA GLY A 82 -13.64 -0.57 -4.87
C GLY A 82 -13.52 -1.51 -3.68
N LEU A 83 -14.19 -1.22 -2.56
CA LEU A 83 -14.44 -2.22 -1.52
C LEU A 83 -15.58 -3.15 -1.95
N PHE A 84 -15.43 -4.45 -1.68
CA PHE A 84 -16.53 -5.42 -1.79
C PHE A 84 -17.71 -5.03 -0.85
N ALA A 85 -18.91 -5.56 -1.09
CA ALA A 85 -20.09 -5.18 -0.30
C ALA A 85 -20.19 -5.87 1.07
N GLY A 86 -19.52 -7.01 1.24
CA GLY A 86 -19.63 -7.89 2.40
C GLY A 86 -19.45 -9.35 1.97
N TYR A 87 -19.29 -10.25 2.93
CA TYR A 87 -19.27 -11.70 2.69
C TYR A 87 -20.67 -12.30 2.68
#